data_AF-A0A7T5VDV4-F1
#
_entry.id   AF-A0A7T5VDV4-F1
#
_cell.length_a   1.000
_cell.length_b   1.000
_cell.length_c   1.000
_cell.angle_alpha   90.00
_cell.angle_beta   90.00
_cell.angle_gamma   90.00
#
_symmetry.space_group_name_H-M   'P 1'
#
loop_
_entity.id
_entity.type
_entity.pdbx_description
1 polymer ?
#
loop_
_entity_poly.entity_id
_entity_poly.type
_entity_poly.pdbx_seq_one_letter_code
_entity_poly.pdbx_strand_id
1 'polypeptide(L)'
;MMETFTLLHQIVSRYQQLDQLSMELAQAAVQNEEERIAELHGQMEQLQEKTRTDDALLMEQLAGQPLLLDHPATRAWLQLMQGIHTRNQQLLPQVQTRLAHHRSELHTLHKGASSLQGYRSGARPVGALLSSAG
;
A
#
# COMPACT_ATOMS: atom_id res chain seq x y z
N MET A 1 -20.59 30.37 -5.88
CA MET A 1 -19.71 30.25 -7.06
C MET A 1 -18.23 30.39 -6.71
N MET A 2 -17.76 31.49 -6.08
CA MET A 2 -16.34 31.63 -5.69
C MET A 2 -15.83 30.48 -4.79
N GLU A 3 -16.62 30.06 -3.81
CA GLU A 3 -16.24 28.98 -2.87
C GLU A 3 -16.06 27.62 -3.56
N THR A 4 -16.93 27.27 -4.52
CA THR A 4 -16.83 26.02 -5.30
C THR A 4 -15.56 25.98 -6.13
N PHE A 5 -15.16 27.08 -6.76
CA PHE A 5 -13.90 27.12 -7.52
C PHE A 5 -12.67 27.02 -6.60
N THR A 6 -12.68 27.66 -5.43
CA THR A 6 -11.60 27.53 -4.45
C THR A 6 -11.47 26.09 -3.96
N LEU A 7 -12.58 25.46 -3.60
CA LEU A 7 -12.61 24.06 -3.19
C LEU A 7 -12.10 23.13 -4.29
N LEU A 8 -12.52 23.37 -5.53
CA LEU A 8 -12.14 22.57 -6.68
C LEU A 8 -10.64 22.68 -6.98
N HIS A 9 -10.03 23.86 -6.86
CA HIS A 9 -8.58 24.02 -6.96
C HIS A 9 -7.82 23.31 -5.83
N GLN A 10 -8.34 23.36 -4.60
CA GLN A 10 -7.74 22.64 -3.46
C GLN A 10 -7.79 21.13 -3.68
N ILE A 11 -8.94 20.59 -4.11
CA ILE A 11 -9.10 19.17 -4.44
C ILE A 11 -8.15 18.75 -5.55
N VAL A 12 -8.06 19.52 -6.65
CA VAL A 12 -7.10 19.21 -7.73
C VAL A 12 -5.68 19.11 -7.19
N SER A 13 -5.26 20.05 -6.35
CA SER A 13 -3.92 20.04 -5.75
C SER A 13 -3.69 18.81 -4.87
N ARG A 14 -4.69 18.41 -4.06
CA ARG A 14 -4.60 17.18 -3.25
C ARG A 14 -4.55 15.92 -4.11
N TYR A 15 -5.29 15.88 -5.21
CA TYR A 15 -5.25 14.75 -6.15
C TYR A 15 -3.92 14.66 -6.92
N GLN A 16 -3.28 15.80 -7.22
CA GLN A 16 -1.91 15.79 -7.75
C GLN A 16 -0.91 15.22 -6.75
N GLN A 17 -1.05 15.55 -5.46
CA GLN A 17 -0.23 14.97 -4.40
C GLN A 17 -0.48 13.47 -4.23
N LEU A 18 -1.74 13.02 -4.28
CA LEU A 18 -2.07 11.58 -4.26
C LEU A 18 -1.50 10.84 -5.47
N ASP A 19 -1.56 11.45 -6.66
CA ASP A 19 -0.99 10.87 -7.88
C ASP A 19 0.52 10.70 -7.75
N GLN A 20 1.23 11.74 -7.28
CA GLN A 20 2.66 11.70 -7.01
C GLN A 20 3.02 10.61 -5.99
N LEU A 21 2.34 10.56 -4.85
CA LEU A 21 2.57 9.53 -3.83
C LEU A 21 2.33 8.11 -4.38
N SER A 22 1.30 7.93 -5.22
CA SER A 22 1.04 6.63 -5.84
C SER A 22 2.10 6.22 -6.87
N MET A 23 2.73 7.18 -7.55
CA MET A 23 3.89 6.91 -8.42
C MET A 23 5.13 6.54 -7.62
N GLU A 24 5.40 7.26 -6.53
CA GLU A 24 6.50 6.94 -5.62
C GLU A 24 6.32 5.57 -4.98
N LEU A 25 5.08 5.22 -4.59
CA LEU A 25 4.77 3.91 -4.03
C LEU A 25 4.97 2.80 -5.07
N ALA A 26 4.57 3.03 -6.32
CA ALA A 26 4.84 2.09 -7.41
C ALA A 26 6.34 1.86 -7.61
N GLN A 27 7.13 2.93 -7.55
CA GLN A 27 8.58 2.87 -7.72
C GLN A 27 9.25 2.15 -6.54
N ALA A 28 8.92 2.53 -5.30
CA ALA A 28 9.41 1.89 -4.08
C ALA A 28 9.03 0.41 -4.04
N ALA A 29 7.83 0.07 -4.53
CA ALA A 29 7.46 -1.32 -4.75
C ALA A 29 8.47 -1.97 -5.71
N VAL A 30 8.65 -1.50 -6.94
CA VAL A 30 9.62 -2.10 -7.89
C VAL A 30 11.02 -2.29 -7.28
N GLN A 31 11.48 -1.36 -6.44
CA GLN A 31 12.80 -1.38 -5.79
C GLN A 31 12.89 -2.23 -4.50
N ASN A 32 11.77 -2.76 -4.01
CA ASN A 32 11.66 -3.50 -2.74
C ASN A 32 12.08 -2.70 -1.49
N GLU A 33 11.74 -1.41 -1.47
CA GLU A 33 12.02 -0.52 -0.34
C GLU A 33 10.88 -0.58 0.70
N GLU A 34 10.82 -1.66 1.50
CA GLU A 34 9.68 -1.95 2.38
C GLU A 34 9.36 -0.83 3.38
N GLU A 35 10.38 -0.22 4.00
CA GLU A 35 10.19 0.90 4.94
C GLU A 35 9.61 2.13 4.24
N ARG A 36 10.08 2.43 3.02
CA ARG A 36 9.60 3.55 2.21
C ARG A 36 8.16 3.32 1.76
N ILE A 37 7.79 2.08 1.42
CA ILE A 37 6.40 1.72 1.09
C ILE A 37 5.48 2.00 2.27
N ALA A 38 5.86 1.62 3.49
CA ALA A 38 5.07 1.86 4.69
C ALA A 38 4.88 3.36 4.98
N GLU A 39 5.95 4.15 4.83
CA GLU A 39 5.91 5.61 4.98
C GLU A 39 4.96 6.26 3.97
N LEU A 40 5.12 5.94 2.68
CA LEU A 40 4.30 6.47 1.59
C LEU A 40 2.83 6.10 1.75
N HIS A 41 2.54 4.87 2.18
CA HIS A 41 1.17 4.43 2.46
C HIS A 41 0.53 5.25 3.58
N GLY A 42 1.24 5.48 4.69
CA GLY A 42 0.75 6.32 5.78
C GLY A 42 0.46 7.76 5.34
N GLN A 43 1.30 8.33 4.48
CA GLN A 43 1.07 9.66 3.90
C GLN A 43 -0.17 9.68 2.98
N MET A 44 -0.35 8.65 2.16
CA MET A 44 -1.53 8.50 1.31
C MET A 44 -2.81 8.40 2.12
N GLU A 45 -2.86 7.57 3.17
CA GLU A 45 -4.04 7.43 4.03
C GLU A 45 -4.44 8.77 4.67
N GLN A 46 -3.48 9.51 5.22
CA GLN A 46 -3.74 10.82 5.83
C GLN A 46 -4.29 11.83 4.81
N LEU A 47 -3.78 11.81 3.58
CA LEU A 47 -4.22 12.71 2.52
C LEU A 47 -5.61 12.31 1.99
N GLN A 48 -5.88 11.01 1.85
CA GLN A 48 -7.20 10.50 1.44
C GLN A 48 -8.29 10.85 2.46
N GLU A 49 -8.01 10.67 3.76
CA GLU A 49 -8.98 11.00 4.80
C GLU A 49 -9.32 12.50 4.80
N LYS A 50 -8.32 13.37 4.60
CA LYS A 50 -8.54 14.82 4.45
C LYS A 50 -9.32 15.18 3.18
N THR A 51 -9.28 14.34 2.15
CA THR A 51 -9.92 14.63 0.86
C THR A 51 -11.35 14.11 0.80
N ARG A 52 -11.68 13.06 1.58
CA ARG A 52 -12.98 12.38 1.57
C ARG A 52 -14.18 13.31 1.79
N THR A 53 -14.11 14.21 2.78
CA THR A 53 -15.20 15.15 3.06
C THR A 53 -15.39 16.15 1.93
N ASP A 54 -14.28 16.63 1.36
CA ASP A 54 -14.29 17.62 0.29
C ASP A 54 -14.78 16.98 -1.03
N ASP A 55 -14.44 15.72 -1.31
CA ASP A 55 -14.94 14.97 -2.46
C ASP A 55 -16.46 14.79 -2.43
N ALA A 56 -17.00 14.39 -1.27
CA ALA A 56 -18.44 14.20 -1.12
C ALA A 56 -19.20 15.52 -1.38
N LEU A 57 -18.68 16.62 -0.84
CA LEU A 57 -19.25 17.95 -1.02
C LEU A 57 -19.14 18.44 -2.48
N LEU A 58 -18.02 18.17 -3.16
CA LEU A 58 -17.85 18.56 -4.56
C LEU A 58 -18.77 17.74 -5.47
N MET A 59 -18.93 16.44 -5.22
CA MET A 59 -19.84 15.57 -5.99
C MET A 59 -21.30 16.00 -5.84
N GLU A 60 -21.73 16.39 -4.63
CA GLU A 60 -23.06 16.95 -4.40
C GLU A 60 -23.25 18.27 -5.17
N GLN A 61 -22.26 19.16 -5.15
CA GLN A 61 -22.30 20.42 -5.89
C GLN A 61 -22.33 20.22 -7.41
N LEU A 62 -21.59 19.25 -7.94
CA LEU A 62 -21.60 18.90 -9.37
C LEU A 62 -22.94 18.30 -9.81
N ALA A 63 -23.59 17.49 -8.97
CA ALA A 63 -24.92 16.96 -9.25
C ALA A 63 -25.97 18.07 -9.40
N GLY A 64 -25.84 19.15 -8.63
CA GLY A 64 -26.72 20.33 -8.71
C GLY A 64 -26.38 21.32 -9.83
N GLN A 65 -25.19 21.24 -10.45
CA GLN A 65 -24.70 22.23 -11.41
C GLN A 65 -23.96 21.57 -12.60
N PRO A 66 -24.69 21.08 -13.62
CA PRO A 66 -24.11 20.36 -14.75
C PRO A 66 -23.08 21.18 -15.55
N LEU A 67 -23.20 22.51 -15.55
CA LEU A 67 -22.25 23.41 -16.22
C LEU A 67 -20.82 23.33 -15.66
N LEU A 68 -20.66 22.89 -14.41
CA LEU A 68 -19.35 22.70 -13.79
C LEU A 68 -18.63 21.44 -14.30
N LEU A 69 -19.33 20.48 -14.92
CA LEU A 69 -18.71 19.28 -15.49
C LEU A 69 -17.77 19.62 -16.66
N ASP A 70 -18.09 20.67 -17.41
CA ASP A 70 -17.27 21.12 -18.53
C ASP A 70 -16.09 22.01 -18.10
N HIS A 71 -16.03 22.38 -16.82
CA HIS A 71 -14.96 23.21 -16.31
C HIS A 71 -13.60 22.47 -16.37
N PRO A 72 -12.52 23.10 -16.88
CA PRO A 72 -11.22 22.44 -17.06
C PRO A 72 -10.67 21.78 -15.80
N ALA A 73 -10.85 22.42 -14.65
CA ALA A 73 -10.33 21.88 -13.40
C ALA A 73 -11.17 20.69 -12.87
N THR A 74 -12.47 20.61 -13.19
CA THR A 74 -13.28 19.42 -12.90
C THR A 74 -12.81 18.24 -13.73
N ARG A 75 -12.54 18.48 -15.03
CA ARG A 75 -11.97 17.45 -15.91
C ARG A 75 -10.61 16.97 -15.44
N ALA A 76 -9.74 17.89 -15.03
CA ALA A 76 -8.42 17.55 -14.48
C ALA A 76 -8.53 16.69 -13.21
N TRP A 77 -9.44 17.05 -12.30
CA TRP A 77 -9.71 16.26 -11.10
C TRP A 77 -10.18 14.83 -11.43
N LEU A 78 -11.18 14.69 -12.31
CA LEU A 78 -11.68 13.37 -12.72
C LEU A 78 -10.61 12.53 -13.43
N GLN A 79 -9.76 13.16 -14.24
CA GLN A 79 -8.63 12.49 -14.88
C GLN A 79 -7.61 11.97 -13.86
N LEU A 80 -7.31 12.74 -12.81
CA LEU A 80 -6.43 12.31 -11.72
C LEU A 80 -7.04 11.13 -10.95
N MET A 81 -8.34 11.20 -10.62
CA MET A 81 -9.06 10.09 -9.99
C MET A 81 -8.95 8.81 -10.81
N GLN A 82 -9.19 8.91 -12.12
CA GLN A 82 -9.11 7.77 -13.03
C GLN A 82 -7.69 7.22 -13.12
N GLY A 83 -6.68 8.09 -13.25
CA GLY A 83 -5.26 7.70 -13.30
C GLY A 83 -4.81 6.94 -12.05
N ILE A 84 -5.13 7.47 -10.86
CA ILE A 84 -4.85 6.80 -9.58
C ILE A 84 -5.56 5.45 -9.50
N HIS A 85 -6.83 5.38 -9.90
CA HIS A 85 -7.60 4.14 -9.88
C HIS A 85 -6.96 3.06 -10.77
N THR A 86 -6.61 3.40 -12.01
CA THR A 86 -5.94 2.49 -12.94
C THR A 86 -4.59 2.01 -12.39
N ARG A 87 -3.78 2.90 -11.81
CA ARG A 87 -2.49 2.54 -11.21
C ARG A 87 -2.68 1.58 -10.03
N ASN A 88 -3.64 1.83 -9.15
CA ASN A 88 -3.94 0.96 -8.02
C ASN A 88 -4.39 -0.44 -8.48
N GLN A 89 -5.21 -0.53 -9.54
CA GLN A 89 -5.59 -1.82 -10.12
C GLN A 89 -4.38 -2.61 -10.67
N GLN A 90 -3.36 -1.92 -11.20
CA GLN A 90 -2.14 -2.55 -11.70
C GLN A 90 -1.17 -2.95 -10.59
N LEU A 91 -1.12 -2.20 -9.49
CA LEU A 91 -0.25 -2.47 -8.35
C LEU A 91 -0.78 -3.59 -7.46
N LEU A 92 -2.10 -3.72 -7.32
CA LEU A 92 -2.72 -4.67 -6.40
C LEU A 92 -2.27 -6.14 -6.63
N PRO A 93 -2.25 -6.68 -7.87
CA PRO A 93 -1.75 -8.02 -8.12
C PRO A 93 -0.26 -8.20 -7.77
N GLN A 94 0.55 -7.17 -7.98
CA GLN A 94 1.99 -7.21 -7.70
C GLN A 94 2.24 -7.31 -6.19
N VAL A 95 1.52 -6.50 -5.41
CA VAL A 95 1.56 -6.53 -3.94
C VAL A 95 1.06 -7.88 -3.40
N GLN A 96 -0.04 -8.41 -3.95
CA GLN A 96 -0.58 -9.72 -3.57
C GLN A 96 0.42 -10.85 -3.83
N THR A 97 1.11 -10.82 -4.98
CA THR A 97 2.12 -11.82 -5.34
C THR A 97 3.29 -11.80 -4.36
N ARG A 98 3.75 -10.61 -3.95
CA ARG A 98 4.83 -10.48 -2.94
C ARG A 98 4.40 -10.95 -1.56
N LEU A 99 3.20 -10.59 -1.12
CA LEU A 99 2.62 -11.12 0.12
C LEU A 99 2.58 -12.66 0.12
N ALA A 100 2.21 -13.27 -1.01
CA ALA A 100 2.23 -14.72 -1.16
C ALA A 100 3.67 -15.29 -1.05
N HIS A 101 4.65 -14.62 -1.66
CA HIS A 101 6.06 -14.99 -1.54
C HIS A 101 6.55 -14.95 -0.09
N HIS A 102 6.37 -13.83 0.62
CA HIS A 102 6.78 -13.69 2.02
C HIS A 102 6.08 -14.71 2.94
N ARG A 103 4.80 -15.02 2.70
CA ARG A 103 4.11 -16.09 3.43
C ARG A 103 4.75 -17.46 3.21
N SER A 104 5.19 -17.75 1.98
CA SER A 104 5.91 -18.98 1.65
C SER A 104 7.28 -19.04 2.34
N GLU A 105 8.02 -17.93 2.34
CA GLU A 105 9.31 -17.83 3.04
C GLU A 105 9.16 -18.03 4.54
N LEU A 106 8.19 -17.36 5.18
CA LEU A 106 7.88 -17.52 6.60
C LEU A 106 7.51 -18.97 6.93
N HIS A 107 6.71 -19.63 6.10
CA HIS A 107 6.37 -21.04 6.28
C HIS A 107 7.60 -21.94 6.19
N THR A 108 8.49 -21.65 5.24
CA THR A 108 9.75 -22.38 5.05
C THR A 108 10.68 -22.19 6.25
N LEU A 109 10.82 -20.96 6.74
CA LEU A 109 11.57 -20.64 7.95
C LEU A 109 10.99 -21.35 9.17
N HIS A 110 9.66 -21.37 9.32
CA HIS A 110 9.00 -22.04 10.44
C HIS A 110 9.22 -23.57 10.39
N LYS A 111 9.16 -24.18 9.20
CA LYS A 111 9.52 -25.60 9.00
C LYS A 111 10.99 -25.87 9.31
N GLY A 112 11.89 -24.99 8.90
CA GLY A 112 13.32 -25.07 9.22
C GLY A 112 13.57 -24.98 10.72
N ALA A 113 12.96 -24.00 11.39
CA ALA A 113 13.03 -23.83 12.84
C ALA A 113 12.46 -25.04 13.59
N SER A 114 11.33 -25.59 13.14
CA SER A 114 10.72 -26.79 13.71
C SER A 114 11.62 -28.03 13.54
N SER A 115 12.23 -28.19 12.36
CA SER A 115 13.22 -29.25 12.11
C SER A 115 14.43 -29.14 13.03
N LEU A 116 14.96 -27.92 13.22
CA LEU A 116 16.08 -27.63 14.12
C LEU A 116 15.73 -27.84 15.60
N GLN A 117 14.49 -27.57 16.02
CA GLN A 117 14.01 -27.93 17.36
C GLN A 117 14.01 -29.45 17.57
N GLY A 118 13.65 -30.23 16.55
CA GLY A 118 13.75 -31.69 16.58
C GLY A 118 15.19 -32.20 16.80
N TYR A 119 16.19 -31.50 16.24
CA TYR A 119 17.60 -31.81 16.48
C TYR A 119 18.10 -31.47 17.88
N ARG A 120 17.41 -30.59 18.63
CA ARG A 120 17.76 -30.27 20.03
C ARG A 120 17.32 -31.35 21.02
N SER A 121 16.48 -32.30 20.62
CA SER A 121 15.90 -33.34 21.50
C SER A 121 16.80 -34.58 21.70
N GLY A 122 18.12 -34.46 21.51
CA GLY A 122 18.98 -35.64 21.57
C GLY A 122 20.48 -35.38 21.53
N ALA A 123 20.98 -34.38 22.25
CA ALA A 123 22.36 -34.49 22.73
C ALA A 123 22.41 -35.60 23.79
N ARG A 124 22.37 -36.87 23.35
CA ARG A 124 22.75 -38.00 24.19
C ARG A 124 24.16 -37.71 24.68
N PRO A 125 24.44 -37.73 26.00
CA PRO A 125 25.80 -37.60 26.47
C PRO A 125 26.59 -38.80 25.94
N VAL A 126 27.47 -38.54 24.96
CA VAL A 126 28.38 -39.52 24.36
C VAL A 126 29.29 -40.18 25.43
N GLY A 127 29.36 -39.61 26.64
CA GLY A 127 30.07 -40.17 27.78
C GLY A 127 29.43 -41.39 28.46
N ALA A 128 28.14 -41.69 28.25
CA ALA A 128 27.48 -42.81 28.96
C ALA A 128 27.63 -44.18 28.26
N LEU A 129 28.05 -44.21 26.98
CA LEU A 129 28.25 -45.47 26.23
C LEU A 129 29.68 -46.02 26.33
N LEU A 130 30.63 -45.24 26.86
CA LEU A 130 32.02 -45.70 27.04
C LEU A 130 32.29 -46.28 28.44
N SER A 131 31.37 -46.13 29.41
CA SER A 131 31.53 -46.67 30.76
C SER A 131 30.99 -48.09 30.96
N SER A 132 30.39 -48.72 29.94
CA SER A 132 29.93 -50.12 30.00
C SER A 132 30.75 -51.08 29.13
N ALA A 133 31.91 -50.63 28.64
CA ALA A 133 32.88 -51.44 27.88
C ALA A 133 34.22 -51.60 28.62
N GLY A 134 34.21 -51.47 29.96
CA GLY A 134 35.34 -51.74 30.86
C GLY A 134 34.98 -52.80 31.87
#